data_AF-A0A5B0BGT3-F1
#
_entry.id   AF-A0A5B0BGT3-F1
#
_cell.length_a   1.000
_cell.length_b   1.000
_cell.length_c   1.000
_cell.angle_alpha   90.00
_cell.angle_beta   90.00
_cell.angle_gamma   90.00
#
_symmetry.space_group_name_H-M   'P 1'
#
loop_
_entity.id
_entity.type
_entity.pdbx_description
1 polymer ?
#
loop_
_entity_poly.entity_id
_entity_poly.type
_entity_poly.pdbx_seq_one_letter_code
_entity_poly.pdbx_strand_id
1 'polypeptide(L)'
;MTLTNTTETYQSLQPFFTINELNDNTKLIRERHAKDLTRSTYRVLDVLHRYSSKYYGVSYRSKSKIAVELGISRKTVTRACQQLESLGIIQQHELKRHNGDRRRSS
;
A
#
# COMPACT_ATOMS: atom_id res chain seq x y z
N MET A 1 1.08 7.44 17.87
CA MET A 1 0.02 6.41 18.03
C MET A 1 0.49 5.13 17.36
N THR A 2 0.39 3.97 18.02
CA THR A 2 0.76 2.68 17.42
C THR A 2 -0.48 2.01 16.86
N LEU A 3 -0.57 1.90 15.53
CA LEU A 3 -1.66 1.24 14.85
C LEU A 3 -1.49 -0.29 14.95
N THR A 4 -2.58 -1.04 15.03
CA THR A 4 -2.54 -2.51 15.08
C THR A 4 -3.12 -3.13 13.80
N ASN A 5 -2.67 -4.32 13.43
CA ASN A 5 -3.21 -5.07 12.30
C ASN A 5 -4.57 -5.70 12.68
N THR A 6 -5.58 -4.85 12.84
CA THR A 6 -6.98 -5.24 13.10
C THR A 6 -7.90 -4.66 12.03
N THR A 7 -9.02 -5.34 11.81
CA THR A 7 -10.07 -4.93 10.86
C THR A 7 -10.56 -3.51 11.12
N GLU A 8 -10.76 -3.16 12.40
CA GLU A 8 -11.23 -1.85 12.86
C GLU A 8 -10.26 -0.74 12.48
N THR A 9 -8.96 -0.96 12.68
CA THR A 9 -7.92 -0.01 12.30
C THR A 9 -7.97 0.26 10.79
N TYR A 10 -8.15 -0.78 9.98
CA TYR A 10 -8.25 -0.62 8.53
C TYR A 10 -9.49 0.15 8.11
N GLN A 11 -10.65 -0.12 8.73
CA GLN A 11 -11.89 0.60 8.45
C GLN A 11 -11.79 2.08 8.83
N SER A 12 -11.20 2.41 9.98
CA SER A 12 -10.98 3.81 10.39
C SER A 12 -10.05 4.60 9.46
N LEU A 13 -9.17 3.89 8.76
CA LEU A 13 -8.20 4.48 7.84
C LEU A 13 -8.70 4.50 6.39
N GLN A 14 -9.90 4.00 6.09
CA GLN A 14 -10.45 4.03 4.74
C GLN A 14 -10.80 5.46 4.33
N PRO A 15 -10.13 6.05 3.33
CA PRO A 15 -10.49 7.38 2.84
C PRO A 15 -11.70 7.38 1.89
N PHE A 16 -12.08 6.22 1.36
CA PHE A 16 -13.16 6.10 0.36
C PHE A 16 -14.32 5.26 0.88
N PHE A 17 -15.53 5.59 0.44
CA PHE A 17 -16.75 4.86 0.78
C PHE A 17 -17.14 3.84 -0.29
N THR A 18 -16.73 4.08 -1.55
CA THR A 18 -17.09 3.22 -2.68
C THR A 18 -15.88 2.78 -3.50
N ILE A 19 -16.04 1.67 -4.22
CA ILE A 19 -15.02 1.18 -5.15
C ILE A 19 -14.83 2.11 -6.36
N ASN A 20 -15.87 2.85 -6.75
CA ASN A 20 -15.81 3.79 -7.86
C ASN A 20 -14.91 4.98 -7.53
N GLU A 21 -15.06 5.57 -6.34
CA GLU A 21 -14.17 6.64 -5.85
C GLU A 21 -12.71 6.19 -5.84
N LEU A 22 -12.45 4.97 -5.34
CA LEU A 22 -11.10 4.39 -5.34
C LEU A 22 -10.55 4.23 -6.77
N ASN A 23 -11.37 3.74 -7.70
CA ASN A 23 -10.98 3.56 -9.09
C ASN A 23 -10.71 4.89 -9.79
N ASP A 24 -11.57 5.89 -9.60
CA ASP A 24 -11.43 7.20 -10.24
C ASP A 24 -10.24 7.97 -9.68
N ASN A 25 -9.99 7.90 -8.37
CA ASN A 25 -8.75 8.43 -7.79
C ASN A 25 -7.51 7.76 -8.40
N THR A 26 -7.54 6.43 -8.58
CA THR A 26 -6.42 5.70 -9.18
C THR A 26 -6.19 6.10 -10.64
N LYS A 27 -7.24 6.39 -11.42
CA LYS A 27 -7.10 6.93 -12.78
C LYS A 27 -6.47 8.33 -12.74
N LEU A 28 -6.97 9.22 -11.89
CA LEU A 28 -6.44 10.58 -11.73
C LEU A 28 -4.96 10.58 -11.36
N ILE A 29 -4.54 9.71 -10.43
CA ILE A 29 -3.13 9.55 -10.05
C ILE A 29 -2.29 9.11 -11.25
N ARG A 30 -2.76 8.14 -12.05
CA ARG A 30 -2.04 7.66 -13.24
C ARG A 30 -1.88 8.75 -14.29
N GLU A 31 -2.93 9.54 -14.51
CA GLU A 31 -2.94 10.63 -15.49
C GLU A 31 -2.02 11.76 -15.05
N ARG A 32 -2.13 12.19 -13.78
CA ARG A 32 -1.34 13.29 -13.23
C ARG A 32 0.15 12.95 -13.17
N HIS A 33 0.49 11.72 -12.79
CA HIS A 33 1.87 11.27 -12.60
C HIS A 33 2.36 10.36 -13.73
N ALA A 34 1.70 10.40 -14.90
CA ALA A 34 2.01 9.66 -16.13
C ALA A 34 3.51 9.66 -16.47
N LYS A 35 4.16 10.82 -16.27
CA LYS A 35 5.54 11.09 -16.64
C LYS A 35 6.53 10.87 -15.49
N ASP A 36 6.06 10.89 -14.25
CA ASP A 36 6.92 10.83 -13.06
C ASP A 36 7.18 9.39 -12.60
N LEU A 37 6.23 8.48 -12.88
CA LEU A 37 6.26 7.11 -12.37
C LEU A 37 7.02 6.17 -13.30
N THR A 38 7.98 5.43 -12.72
CA THR A 38 8.66 4.36 -13.45
C THR A 38 7.74 3.16 -13.66
N ARG A 39 8.04 2.32 -14.65
CA ARG A 39 7.30 1.06 -14.90
C ARG A 39 7.20 0.17 -13.66
N SER A 40 8.25 0.11 -12.83
CA SER A 40 8.19 -0.63 -11.56
C SER A 40 7.25 0.01 -10.54
N THR A 41 7.23 1.34 -10.47
CA THR A 41 6.35 2.08 -9.55
C THR A 41 4.88 1.88 -9.93
N TYR A 42 4.55 1.87 -11.22
CA TYR A 42 3.21 1.51 -11.71
C TYR A 42 2.78 0.11 -11.30
N ARG A 43 3.65 -0.88 -11.49
CA ARG A 43 3.33 -2.26 -11.10
C ARG A 43 3.09 -2.39 -9.59
N VAL A 44 3.82 -1.62 -8.78
CA VAL A 44 3.58 -1.56 -7.33
C VAL A 44 2.24 -0.89 -7.02
N LEU A 45 1.92 0.23 -7.68
CA LEU A 45 0.63 0.91 -7.54
C LEU A 45 -0.55 0.00 -7.91
N ASP A 46 -0.44 -0.79 -8.99
CA ASP A 46 -1.45 -1.77 -9.41
C ASP A 46 -1.74 -2.80 -8.32
N VAL A 47 -0.68 -3.33 -7.72
CA VAL A 47 -0.78 -4.30 -6.63
C VAL A 47 -1.43 -3.66 -5.41
N LEU A 48 -1.02 -2.45 -5.02
CA LEU A 48 -1.62 -1.73 -3.91
C LEU A 48 -3.12 -1.53 -4.14
N HIS A 49 -3.52 -1.03 -5.32
CA HIS A 49 -4.92 -0.82 -5.70
C HIS A 49 -5.76 -2.10 -5.60
N ARG A 50 -5.25 -3.21 -6.12
CA ARG A 50 -5.92 -4.52 -6.08
C ARG A 50 -6.22 -4.97 -4.65
N TYR A 51 -5.26 -4.82 -3.74
CA TYR A 51 -5.48 -5.21 -2.33
C TYR A 51 -6.27 -4.16 -1.54
N SER A 52 -6.25 -2.89 -1.97
CA SER A 52 -7.07 -1.80 -1.45
C SER A 52 -8.54 -1.92 -1.83
N SER A 53 -8.96 -2.86 -2.69
CA SER A 53 -10.39 -3.08 -2.96
C SER A 53 -11.14 -3.72 -1.78
N LYS A 54 -10.42 -4.32 -0.81
CA LYS A 54 -11.04 -4.92 0.40
C LYS A 54 -11.37 -3.87 1.47
N TYR A 55 -10.46 -2.94 1.69
CA TYR A 55 -10.65 -1.76 2.52
C TYR A 55 -10.32 -0.59 1.62
N TYR A 56 -11.32 0.10 1.09
CA TYR A 56 -11.17 1.09 0.04
C TYR A 56 -10.12 2.14 0.40
N GLY A 57 -8.97 2.07 -0.28
CA GLY A 57 -7.81 2.96 -0.09
C GLY A 57 -6.74 2.45 0.88
N VAL A 58 -6.92 1.30 1.53
CA VAL A 58 -5.98 0.74 2.52
C VAL A 58 -5.42 -0.60 2.06
N SER A 59 -4.10 -0.63 1.83
CA SER A 59 -3.37 -1.86 1.54
C SER A 59 -2.58 -2.33 2.76
N TYR A 60 -2.85 -3.55 3.23
CA TYR A 60 -2.18 -4.17 4.38
C TYR A 60 -1.05 -5.12 3.94
N ARG A 61 -0.61 -5.06 2.69
CA ARG A 61 0.35 -6.01 2.14
C ARG A 61 1.79 -5.60 2.42
N SER A 62 2.61 -6.56 2.85
CA SER A 62 4.01 -6.28 3.16
C SER A 62 4.83 -6.10 1.88
N LYS A 63 5.82 -5.21 1.92
CA LYS A 63 6.74 -4.93 0.81
C LYS A 63 7.42 -6.19 0.26
N SER A 64 7.75 -7.14 1.14
CA SER A 64 8.33 -8.44 0.74
C SER A 64 7.36 -9.29 -0.09
N LYS A 65 6.06 -9.30 0.25
CA LYS A 65 5.08 -10.08 -0.51
C LYS A 65 4.79 -9.45 -1.87
N ILE A 66 4.73 -8.11 -1.93
CA ILE A 66 4.63 -7.37 -3.19
C ILE A 66 5.84 -7.68 -4.09
N ALA A 67 7.04 -7.72 -3.50
CA ALA A 67 8.28 -8.05 -4.23
C ALA A 67 8.22 -9.44 -4.87
N VAL A 68 7.76 -10.45 -4.12
CA VAL A 68 7.56 -11.82 -4.61
C VAL A 68 6.50 -11.87 -5.72
N GLU A 69 5.36 -11.21 -5.54
CA GLU A 69 4.27 -11.19 -6.51
C GLU A 69 4.67 -10.53 -7.84
N LEU A 70 5.51 -9.49 -7.78
CA LEU A 70 6.00 -8.77 -8.95
C LEU A 70 7.27 -9.35 -9.57
N GLY A 71 7.96 -10.27 -8.88
CA GLY A 71 9.26 -10.81 -9.29
C GLY A 71 10.38 -9.76 -9.29
N ILE A 72 10.30 -8.76 -8.40
CA ILE A 72 11.29 -7.68 -8.30
C ILE A 72 11.94 -7.65 -6.93
N SER A 73 13.06 -6.95 -6.80
CA SER A 73 13.75 -6.85 -5.50
C SER A 73 12.89 -6.09 -4.48
N ARG A 74 13.01 -6.48 -3.19
CA ARG A 74 12.38 -5.73 -2.09
C ARG A 74 12.84 -4.27 -2.06
N LYS A 75 14.11 -3.99 -2.41
CA LYS A 75 14.64 -2.62 -2.49
C LYS A 75 13.90 -1.79 -3.54
N THR A 76 13.55 -2.39 -4.69
CA THR A 76 12.76 -1.75 -5.74
C THR A 76 11.36 -1.41 -5.24
N VAL A 77 10.70 -2.33 -4.53
CA VAL A 77 9.39 -2.06 -3.90
C VAL A 77 9.49 -0.93 -2.88
N THR A 78 10.51 -0.95 -2.00
CA THR A 78 10.70 0.12 -1.02
C THR A 78 10.88 1.48 -1.68
N ARG A 79 11.71 1.58 -2.73
CA ARG A 79 11.91 2.83 -3.48
C ARG A 79 10.62 3.29 -4.17
N ALA A 80 9.86 2.37 -4.75
CA ALA A 80 8.56 2.69 -5.34
C ALA A 80 7.59 3.25 -4.30
N CYS A 81 7.50 2.64 -3.11
CA CYS A 81 6.65 3.16 -2.03
C CYS A 81 7.11 4.55 -1.55
N GLN A 82 8.42 4.78 -1.39
CA GLN A 82 8.97 6.09 -1.02
C GLN A 82 8.66 7.15 -2.08
N GLN A 83 8.76 6.80 -3.36
CA GLN A 83 8.41 7.70 -4.45
C GLN A 83 6.91 8.05 -4.40
N LEU A 84 6.04 7.06 -4.27
CA LEU A 84 4.60 7.28 -4.17
C LEU A 84 4.22 8.13 -2.94
N GLU A 85 4.91 7.95 -1.81
CA GLU A 85 4.72 8.75 -0.61
C GLU A 85 5.22 10.19 -0.79
N SER A 86 6.37 10.39 -1.44
CA SER A 86 6.88 11.73 -1.75
C SER A 86 5.96 12.53 -2.68
N LEU A 87 5.19 11.84 -3.52
CA LEU A 87 4.18 12.44 -4.40
C LEU A 87 2.83 12.65 -3.68
N GLY A 88 2.70 12.24 -2.42
CA GLY A 88 1.45 12.33 -1.66
C GLY A 88 0.36 11.34 -2.10
N ILE A 89 0.73 10.31 -2.88
CA ILE A 89 -0.22 9.32 -3.41
C ILE A 89 -0.59 8.28 -2.35
N ILE A 90 0.38 7.89 -1.52
CA ILE A 90 0.19 6.92 -0.44
C ILE A 90 0.75 7.48 0.87
N GLN A 91 0.22 7.00 1.99
CA GLN A 91 0.79 7.24 3.31
C GLN A 91 1.18 5.90 3.94
N GLN A 92 2.41 5.79 4.43
CA GLN A 92 2.87 4.57 5.07
C GLN A 92 2.69 4.64 6.59
N HIS A 93 1.95 3.68 7.14
CA HIS A 93 1.71 3.58 8.58
C HIS A 93 2.42 2.34 9.15
N GLU A 94 3.17 2.51 10.22
CA GLU A 94 3.76 1.39 10.94
C GLU A 94 2.71 0.68 11.79
N LEU A 95 2.47 -0.59 11.46
CA LEU A 95 1.50 -1.44 12.16
C LEU A 95 2.24 -2.43 13.07
N LYS A 96 1.86 -2.46 14.35
CA LYS A 96 2.24 -3.54 15.27
C LYS A 96 1.32 -4.73 15.08
N ARG A 97 1.86 -5.94 15.23
CA ARG A 97 1.06 -7.15 15.28
C ARG A 97 0.25 -7.16 16.57
N HIS A 98 -1.07 -7.36 16.49
CA HIS A 98 -1.91 -7.43 17.69
C HIS A 98 -1.52 -8.60 18.61
N ASN A 99 -1.01 -9.69 18.05
CA ASN A 99 -0.61 -10.91 18.77
C ASN A 99 0.80 -10.88 19.40
N GLY A 100 1.47 -9.73 19.42
CA GLY A 100 2.84 -9.59 19.93
C GLY A 100 3.90 -10.24 19.04
N ASP A 101 5.14 -9.81 19.21
CA ASP A 101 6.31 -10.41 18.55
C ASP A 101 6.64 -11.72 19.27
N ARG A 102 6.04 -12.83 18.86
CA ARG A 102 6.46 -14.18 19.29
C ARG A 102 7.81 -14.50 18.65
N ARG A 103 8.88 -13.82 19.07
CA ARG A 103 10.23 -14.37 18.96
C ARG A 103 10.26 -15.58 19.89
N ARG A 104 10.09 -16.77 19.33
CA ARG A 104 10.55 -17.98 20.02
C ARG A 104 12.07 -17.95 19.94
N SER A 105 12.71 -17.35 20.93
CA SER A 105 14.10 -17.69 21.25
C SER A 105 14.08 -19.17 21.62
N SER A 106 14.72 -20.01 20.81
CA SER A 106 15.11 -21.36 21.22
C SER A 106 16.42 -21.28 21.99
#